data_AF-A0A9P1TRX0-F1
#
_entry.id   AF-A0A9P1TRX0-F1
#
_cell.length_a   1.000
_cell.length_b   1.000
_cell.length_c   1.000
_cell.angle_alpha   90.00
_cell.angle_beta   90.00
_cell.angle_gamma   90.00
#
_symmetry.space_group_name_H-M   'P 1'
#
loop_
_entity.id
_entity.type
_entity.pdbx_description
1 polymer ?
#
loop_
_entity_poly.entity_id
_entity_poly.type
_entity_poly.pdbx_seq_one_letter_code
_entity_poly.pdbx_strand_id
1 'polypeptide(L)'
;MNLVALLKYMQENYGEQRTNYPMAGNEVAKKFKQGVKTAFETTLLGEDYEISASIGTGGWANVPWIAVHDKEISTSVQEGVNLVYLFTNDYQGVYLSLNQGYTYVNKKYKNTKLTLGKIARFWQGNLSTLTSENGFTIDPINLGREESRYTNLVKG
;
A
#
# COMPACT_ATOMS: atom_id res chain seq x y z
N MET A 1 1.35 0.99 -19.30
CA MET A 1 1.38 -0.42 -18.84
C MET A 1 0.18 -0.66 -17.95
N ASN A 2 -0.41 -1.85 -17.95
CA ASN A 2 -1.53 -2.17 -17.04
C ASN A 2 -1.01 -2.45 -15.61
N LEU A 3 -1.94 -2.57 -14.65
CA LEU A 3 -1.60 -2.78 -13.23
C LEU A 3 -0.75 -4.02 -12.99
N VAL A 4 -1.12 -5.18 -13.55
CA VAL A 4 -0.38 -6.42 -13.34
C VAL A 4 1.06 -6.30 -13.86
N ALA A 5 1.26 -5.68 -15.01
CA ALA A 5 2.57 -5.43 -15.57
C ALA A 5 3.40 -4.46 -14.72
N LEU A 6 2.78 -3.43 -14.14
CA LEU A 6 3.43 -2.50 -13.22
C LEU A 6 3.89 -3.20 -11.93
N LEU A 7 3.03 -4.03 -11.34
CA LEU A 7 3.36 -4.77 -10.11
C LEU A 7 4.54 -5.72 -10.37
N LYS A 8 4.50 -6.49 -11.46
CA LYS A 8 5.61 -7.38 -11.86
C LYS A 8 6.92 -6.63 -12.11
N TYR A 9 6.85 -5.51 -12.83
CA TYR A 9 8.01 -4.65 -13.06
C TYR A 9 8.67 -4.20 -11.75
N MET A 10 7.87 -3.84 -10.74
CA MET A 10 8.40 -3.49 -9.43
C MET A 10 9.04 -4.68 -8.72
N GLN A 11 8.43 -5.86 -8.75
CA GLN A 11 8.99 -7.07 -8.15
C GLN A 11 10.36 -7.43 -8.76
N GLU A 12 10.51 -7.28 -10.06
CA GLU A 12 11.74 -7.61 -10.80
C GLU A 12 12.86 -6.59 -10.61
N ASN A 13 12.54 -5.30 -10.41
CA ASN A 13 13.53 -4.22 -10.53
C ASN A 13 13.76 -3.41 -9.25
N TYR A 14 12.80 -3.35 -8.32
CA TYR A 14 12.88 -2.43 -7.18
C TYR A 14 14.00 -2.78 -6.21
N GLY A 15 14.17 -4.07 -5.92
CA GLY A 15 15.12 -4.55 -4.91
C GLY A 15 16.57 -4.23 -5.23
N GLU A 16 16.97 -4.53 -6.47
CA GLU A 16 18.30 -4.24 -6.99
C GLU A 16 18.56 -2.73 -6.97
N GLN A 17 17.61 -1.94 -7.48
CA GLN A 17 17.79 -0.50 -7.60
C GLN A 17 17.86 0.23 -6.26
N ARG A 18 17.03 -0.17 -5.31
CA ARG A 18 17.07 0.37 -3.94
C ARG A 18 18.40 0.11 -3.27
N THR A 19 18.98 -1.08 -3.48
CA THR A 19 20.21 -1.49 -2.81
C THR A 19 21.44 -0.81 -3.42
N ASN A 20 21.47 -0.65 -4.75
CA ASN A 20 22.68 -0.26 -5.46
C ASN A 20 22.71 1.19 -5.96
N TYR A 21 21.55 1.86 -6.08
CA TYR A 21 21.47 3.16 -6.74
C TYR A 21 20.64 4.18 -5.95
N PRO A 22 20.99 5.48 -6.03
CA PRO A 22 20.16 6.53 -5.44
C PRO A 22 18.79 6.62 -6.12
N MET A 23 17.76 6.99 -5.36
CA MET A 23 16.41 7.17 -5.90
C MET A 23 16.32 8.39 -6.84
N ALA A 24 17.09 9.44 -6.55
CA ALA A 24 17.07 10.67 -7.34
C ALA A 24 17.52 10.39 -8.77
N GLY A 25 16.67 10.73 -9.75
CA GLY A 25 16.95 10.51 -11.17
C GLY A 25 16.80 9.06 -11.65
N ASN A 26 16.48 8.10 -10.77
CA ASN A 26 16.41 6.69 -11.11
C ASN A 26 15.27 6.34 -12.09
N GLU A 27 15.57 5.53 -13.11
CA GLU A 27 14.60 5.17 -14.16
C GLU A 27 13.48 4.24 -13.64
N VAL A 28 13.76 3.34 -12.71
CA VAL A 28 12.73 2.49 -12.09
C VAL A 28 11.78 3.35 -11.26
N ALA A 29 12.31 4.33 -10.51
CA ALA A 29 11.50 5.28 -9.77
C ALA A 29 10.58 6.11 -10.69
N LYS A 30 11.10 6.61 -11.82
CA LYS A 30 10.33 7.35 -12.82
C LYS A 30 9.25 6.48 -13.48
N LYS A 31 9.63 5.28 -13.93
CA LYS A 31 8.75 4.34 -14.61
C LYS A 31 7.64 3.83 -13.70
N PHE A 32 7.90 3.65 -12.41
CA PHE A 32 6.84 3.39 -11.43
C PHE A 32 5.82 4.53 -11.38
N LYS A 33 6.28 5.78 -11.18
CA LYS A 33 5.39 6.95 -11.10
C LYS A 33 4.55 7.15 -12.36
N GLN A 34 5.15 6.95 -13.53
CA GLN A 34 4.43 6.99 -14.82
C GLN A 34 3.46 5.82 -14.95
N GLY A 35 3.93 4.61 -14.62
CA GLY A 35 3.15 3.39 -14.69
C GLY A 35 1.91 3.42 -13.81
N VAL A 36 1.98 3.99 -12.60
CA VAL A 36 0.81 4.20 -11.72
C VAL A 36 -0.25 5.05 -12.42
N LYS A 37 0.14 6.15 -13.09
CA LYS A 37 -0.80 7.01 -13.82
C LYS A 37 -1.51 6.26 -14.93
N THR A 38 -0.79 5.44 -15.69
CA THR A 38 -1.36 4.66 -16.80
C THR A 38 -2.15 3.44 -16.34
N ALA A 39 -1.72 2.77 -15.28
CA ALA A 39 -2.33 1.53 -14.79
C ALA A 39 -3.73 1.76 -14.19
N PHE A 40 -3.99 2.96 -13.70
CA PHE A 40 -5.24 3.36 -13.06
C PHE A 40 -5.91 4.53 -13.80
N GLU A 41 -5.75 4.61 -15.12
CA GLU A 41 -6.40 5.66 -15.92
C GLU A 41 -7.90 5.71 -15.57
N THR A 42 -8.31 6.92 -15.18
CA THR A 42 -9.50 7.26 -14.38
C THR A 42 -10.83 6.85 -14.99
N THR A 43 -10.85 6.42 -16.25
CA THR A 43 -12.02 5.82 -16.89
C THR A 43 -12.47 4.51 -16.24
N LEU A 44 -11.55 3.77 -15.58
CA LEU A 44 -11.87 2.45 -15.04
C LEU A 44 -12.41 2.49 -13.61
N LEU A 45 -12.10 3.55 -12.86
CA LEU A 45 -12.55 3.75 -11.47
C LEU A 45 -13.63 4.85 -11.37
N GLY A 46 -13.63 5.82 -12.29
CA GLY A 46 -14.48 7.01 -12.22
C GLY A 46 -13.78 8.20 -11.56
N GLU A 47 -14.46 9.34 -11.54
CA GLU A 47 -13.93 10.59 -10.97
C GLU A 47 -14.01 10.63 -9.44
N ASP A 48 -14.73 9.69 -8.81
CA ASP A 48 -14.91 9.63 -7.36
C ASP A 48 -13.67 9.08 -6.63
N TYR A 49 -12.72 8.51 -7.39
CA TYR A 49 -11.50 7.94 -6.82
C TYR A 49 -10.25 8.75 -7.14
N GLU A 50 -9.28 8.72 -6.23
CA GLU A 50 -7.97 9.32 -6.39
C GLU A 50 -6.87 8.27 -6.16
N ILE A 51 -5.78 8.36 -6.91
CA ILE A 51 -4.65 7.44 -6.80
C ILE A 51 -3.46 8.17 -6.21
N SER A 52 -2.91 7.63 -5.14
CA SER A 52 -1.61 8.04 -4.63
C SER A 52 -0.66 6.84 -4.60
N ALA A 53 0.64 7.08 -4.70
CA ALA A 53 1.63 6.02 -4.62
C ALA A 53 2.93 6.57 -4.07
N SER A 54 3.67 5.73 -3.36
CA SER A 54 4.99 6.11 -2.84
C SER A 54 6.00 4.98 -2.96
N ILE A 55 7.18 5.38 -3.39
CA ILE A 55 8.42 4.60 -3.33
C ILE A 55 9.41 5.26 -2.38
N GLY A 56 8.93 6.15 -1.50
CA GLY A 56 9.71 6.90 -0.52
C GLY A 56 9.87 8.38 -0.86
N THR A 57 10.21 9.17 0.16
CA THR A 57 10.44 10.62 0.07
C THR A 57 11.88 10.89 0.51
N GLY A 58 12.69 11.51 -0.35
CA GLY A 58 14.12 11.74 -0.11
C GLY A 58 15.01 10.51 -0.32
N GLY A 59 14.47 9.29 -0.17
CA GLY A 59 15.13 8.02 -0.48
C GLY A 59 14.11 6.90 -0.68
N TRP A 60 14.59 5.70 -1.01
CA TRP A 60 13.72 4.54 -1.26
C TRP A 60 12.93 4.12 -0.01
N ALA A 61 11.64 3.86 -0.17
CA ALA A 61 10.78 3.26 0.84
C ALA A 61 11.13 1.78 1.02
N ASN A 62 11.08 1.32 2.27
CA ASN A 62 11.31 -0.09 2.54
C ASN A 62 10.17 -0.98 2.05
N VAL A 63 8.96 -0.42 2.03
CA VAL A 63 7.72 -1.02 1.55
C VAL A 63 7.10 0.03 0.61
N PRO A 64 7.34 -0.04 -0.71
CA PRO A 64 6.63 0.79 -1.66
C PRO A 64 5.14 0.43 -1.68
N TRP A 65 4.30 1.36 -2.11
CA TRP A 65 2.85 1.16 -2.10
C TRP A 65 2.10 2.00 -3.14
N ILE A 66 0.88 1.58 -3.46
CA ILE A 66 -0.10 2.31 -4.28
C ILE A 66 -1.42 2.29 -3.51
N ALA A 67 -2.09 3.43 -3.36
CA ALA A 67 -3.38 3.57 -2.68
C ALA A 67 -4.44 4.10 -3.65
N VAL A 68 -5.64 3.54 -3.53
CA VAL A 68 -6.87 4.01 -4.16
C VAL A 68 -7.75 4.59 -3.06
N HIS A 69 -8.06 5.87 -3.21
CA HIS A 69 -8.79 6.72 -2.29
C HIS A 69 -10.20 6.90 -2.82
N ASP A 70 -11.21 6.65 -1.98
CA ASP A 70 -12.55 7.15 -2.21
C ASP A 70 -12.61 8.60 -1.69
N LYS A 71 -12.87 9.56 -2.58
CA LYS A 71 -12.81 11.00 -2.23
C LYS A 71 -13.86 11.40 -1.18
N GLU A 72 -14.95 10.65 -1.03
CA GLU A 72 -15.94 10.91 0.01
C GLU A 72 -15.46 10.48 1.40
N ILE A 73 -14.54 9.51 1.45
CA ILE A 73 -14.00 8.96 2.69
C ILE A 73 -12.69 9.64 3.08
N SER A 74 -11.71 9.66 2.18
CA SER A 74 -10.40 10.27 2.39
C SER A 74 -9.59 10.30 1.09
N THR A 75 -8.81 11.38 0.90
CA THR A 75 -7.81 11.51 -0.17
C THR A 75 -6.37 11.24 0.30
N SER A 76 -6.18 10.68 1.50
CA SER A 76 -4.86 10.51 2.11
C SER A 76 -4.72 9.17 2.83
N VAL A 77 -3.60 8.48 2.62
CA VAL A 77 -3.25 7.26 3.38
C VAL A 77 -3.04 7.49 4.88
N GLN A 78 -2.97 8.75 5.31
CA GLN A 78 -2.74 9.13 6.71
C GLN A 78 -4.03 9.13 7.54
N GLU A 79 -5.20 9.08 6.91
CA GLU A 79 -6.51 9.09 7.55
C GLU A 79 -7.52 8.22 6.79
N GLY A 80 -8.75 8.10 7.33
CA GLY A 80 -9.82 7.31 6.73
C GLY A 80 -9.46 5.83 6.54
N VAL A 81 -10.12 5.21 5.55
CA VAL A 81 -9.84 3.86 5.07
C VAL A 81 -9.61 3.87 3.57
N ASN A 82 -8.63 3.10 3.11
CA ASN A 82 -8.13 3.15 1.74
C ASN A 82 -7.81 1.73 1.24
N LEU A 83 -8.04 1.46 -0.05
CA LEU A 83 -7.51 0.25 -0.69
C LEU A 83 -6.04 0.48 -1.01
N VAL A 84 -5.16 -0.43 -0.58
CA VAL A 84 -3.71 -0.24 -0.74
C VAL A 84 -3.05 -1.52 -1.23
N TYR A 85 -2.27 -1.37 -2.31
CA TYR A 85 -1.25 -2.33 -2.71
C TYR A 85 0.01 -2.09 -1.90
N LEU A 86 0.38 -3.03 -1.03
CA LEU A 86 1.60 -3.01 -0.23
C LEU A 86 2.56 -4.08 -0.70
N PHE A 87 3.76 -3.69 -1.12
CA PHE A 87 4.82 -4.63 -1.46
C PHE A 87 5.48 -5.18 -0.19
N THR A 88 5.88 -6.44 -0.20
CA THR A 88 6.74 -7.01 0.84
C THR A 88 8.13 -6.37 0.80
N ASN A 89 8.88 -6.43 1.90
CA ASN A 89 10.20 -5.77 2.00
C ASN A 89 11.33 -6.50 1.23
N ASP A 90 11.08 -7.72 0.77
CA ASP A 90 11.89 -8.45 -0.22
C ASP A 90 11.45 -8.15 -1.67
N TYR A 91 10.32 -7.45 -1.83
CA TYR A 91 9.67 -7.09 -3.10
C TYR A 91 9.19 -8.29 -3.92
N GLN A 92 9.16 -9.50 -3.35
CA GLN A 92 8.72 -10.72 -4.04
C GLN A 92 7.20 -10.94 -3.96
N GLY A 93 6.48 -10.12 -3.18
CA GLY A 93 5.04 -10.21 -3.01
C GLY A 93 4.37 -8.83 -2.95
N VAL A 94 3.07 -8.83 -3.20
CA VAL A 94 2.21 -7.65 -3.03
C VAL A 94 0.88 -8.09 -2.43
N TYR A 95 0.42 -7.35 -1.43
CA TYR A 95 -0.91 -7.50 -0.83
C TYR A 95 -1.82 -6.38 -1.35
N LEU A 96 -3.05 -6.70 -1.71
CA LEU A 96 -4.14 -5.72 -1.75
C LEU A 96 -4.91 -5.81 -0.44
N SER A 97 -4.99 -4.71 0.30
CA SER A 97 -5.67 -4.67 1.60
C SER A 97 -6.52 -3.42 1.77
N LEU A 98 -7.52 -3.50 2.66
CA LEU A 98 -8.19 -2.32 3.19
C LEU A 98 -7.40 -1.82 4.41
N ASN A 99 -6.68 -0.71 4.23
CA ASN A 99 -5.87 -0.10 5.27
C ASN A 99 -6.60 1.09 5.90
N GLN A 100 -6.10 1.48 7.07
CA GLN A 100 -6.65 2.55 7.90
C GLN A 100 -5.55 3.54 8.25
N GLY A 101 -5.89 4.82 8.26
CA GLY A 101 -4.93 5.90 8.50
C GLY A 101 -4.31 5.89 9.89
N TYR A 102 -3.13 5.27 10.01
CA TYR A 102 -2.38 5.18 11.27
C TYR A 102 -2.11 6.55 11.88
N THR A 103 -1.68 7.53 11.08
CA THR A 103 -1.28 8.85 11.55
C THR A 103 -2.44 9.57 12.25
N TYR A 104 -3.64 9.53 11.68
CA TYR A 104 -4.84 10.09 12.31
C TYR A 104 -5.12 9.43 13.66
N VAL A 105 -5.15 8.10 13.69
CA VAL A 105 -5.47 7.35 14.90
C VAL A 105 -4.44 7.62 15.99
N ASN A 106 -3.15 7.63 15.64
CA ASN A 106 -2.06 7.87 16.56
C ASN A 106 -2.06 9.29 17.16
N LYS A 107 -2.53 10.29 16.40
CA LYS A 107 -2.66 11.66 16.89
C LYS A 107 -3.88 11.84 17.80
N LYS A 108 -4.99 11.14 17.52
CA LYS A 108 -6.29 11.38 18.17
C LYS A 108 -6.58 10.48 19.37
N TYR A 109 -6.00 9.28 19.43
CA TYR A 109 -6.33 8.30 20.46
C TYR A 109 -5.08 7.89 21.26
N LYS A 110 -5.24 7.68 22.57
CA LYS A 110 -4.14 7.29 23.46
C LYS A 110 -3.56 5.91 23.17
N ASN A 111 -4.38 4.97 22.71
CA ASN A 111 -3.95 3.59 22.43
C ASN A 111 -4.18 3.24 20.95
N THR A 112 -3.20 3.60 20.13
CA THR A 112 -3.23 3.45 18.67
C THR A 112 -3.54 2.02 18.23
N LYS A 113 -2.81 1.04 18.79
CA LYS A 113 -2.95 -0.39 18.43
C LYS A 113 -4.34 -0.93 18.76
N LEU A 114 -4.87 -0.62 19.94
CA LEU A 114 -6.20 -1.04 20.34
C LEU A 114 -7.29 -0.42 19.45
N THR A 115 -7.17 0.87 19.13
CA THR A 115 -8.13 1.57 18.28
C THR A 115 -8.12 1.03 16.85
N LEU A 116 -6.95 0.85 16.24
CA LEU A 116 -6.81 0.23 14.91
C LEU A 116 -7.41 -1.19 14.90
N GLY A 117 -7.20 -1.98 15.95
CA GLY A 117 -7.80 -3.32 16.08
C GLY A 117 -9.33 -3.30 16.23
N LYS A 118 -9.93 -2.23 16.77
CA LYS A 118 -11.39 -2.06 16.80
C LYS A 118 -11.95 -1.72 15.42
N ILE A 119 -11.31 -0.79 14.70
CA ILE A 119 -11.70 -0.39 13.35
C ILE A 119 -11.56 -1.58 12.38
N ALA A 120 -10.48 -2.36 12.47
CA ALA A 120 -10.30 -3.57 11.66
C ALA A 120 -11.46 -4.57 11.84
N ARG A 121 -11.80 -4.88 13.11
CA ARG A 121 -12.92 -5.79 13.42
C ARG A 121 -14.27 -5.27 12.94
N PHE A 122 -14.49 -3.95 13.00
CA PHE A 122 -15.69 -3.34 12.44
C PHE A 122 -15.81 -3.65 10.94
N TRP A 123 -14.76 -3.40 10.15
CA TRP A 123 -14.80 -3.66 8.71
C TRP A 123 -14.86 -5.15 8.38
N GLN A 124 -14.16 -6.01 9.11
CA GLN A 124 -14.24 -7.46 8.93
C GLN A 124 -15.67 -7.99 9.11
N GLY A 125 -16.43 -7.46 10.08
CA GLY A 125 -17.83 -7.82 10.26
C GLY A 125 -18.76 -7.27 9.17
N ASN A 126 -18.54 -6.02 8.75
CA ASN A 126 -19.39 -5.34 7.76
C ASN A 126 -19.09 -5.75 6.30
N LEU A 127 -17.92 -6.31 6.02
CA LEU A 127 -17.51 -6.78 4.70
C LEU A 127 -17.42 -8.31 4.63
N SER A 128 -18.17 -9.00 5.49
CA SER A 128 -18.10 -10.47 5.64
C SER A 128 -18.42 -11.25 4.36
N THR A 129 -19.19 -10.69 3.44
CA THR A 129 -19.46 -11.29 2.13
C THR A 129 -18.20 -11.38 1.26
N LEU A 130 -17.29 -10.40 1.36
CA LEU A 130 -16.00 -10.40 0.66
C LEU A 130 -15.00 -11.42 1.22
N THR A 131 -15.30 -12.02 2.37
CA THR A 131 -14.44 -13.00 3.06
C THR A 131 -14.88 -14.46 2.86
N SER A 132 -15.95 -14.68 2.09
CA SER A 132 -16.41 -16.03 1.70
C SER A 132 -15.74 -16.50 0.40
N GLU A 133 -15.79 -17.82 0.12
CA GLU A 133 -15.05 -18.57 -0.91
C GLU A 133 -14.46 -17.76 -2.09
N ASN A 134 -13.13 -17.87 -2.28
CA ASN A 134 -12.31 -17.12 -3.26
C ASN A 134 -12.18 -15.60 -3.04
N GLY A 135 -12.60 -15.09 -1.87
CA GLY A 135 -12.49 -13.69 -1.46
C GLY A 135 -11.20 -13.28 -0.72
N PHE A 136 -11.25 -12.13 -0.04
CA PHE A 136 -10.17 -11.59 0.79
C PHE A 136 -10.05 -12.33 2.13
N THR A 137 -8.83 -12.51 2.65
CA THR A 137 -8.60 -13.04 4.00
C THR A 137 -8.66 -11.93 5.06
N ILE A 138 -9.01 -12.31 6.30
CA ILE A 138 -8.91 -11.47 7.50
C ILE A 138 -7.61 -11.67 8.27
N ASP A 139 -6.76 -12.58 7.80
CA ASP A 139 -5.47 -12.89 8.42
C ASP A 139 -4.55 -11.66 8.39
N PRO A 140 -3.64 -11.52 9.38
CA PRO A 140 -2.65 -10.47 9.36
C PRO A 140 -1.80 -10.49 8.09
N ILE A 141 -1.58 -9.32 7.48
CA ILE A 141 -0.61 -9.18 6.40
C ILE A 141 0.81 -9.33 6.95
N ASN A 142 1.67 -10.05 6.23
CA ASN A 142 3.09 -10.13 6.56
C ASN A 142 3.94 -9.47 5.47
N LEU A 143 4.38 -8.24 5.74
CA LEU A 143 5.26 -7.48 4.85
C LEU A 143 6.75 -7.83 5.07
N GLY A 144 7.09 -8.46 6.19
CA GLY A 144 8.44 -8.80 6.59
C GLY A 144 8.84 -10.18 6.09
N ARG A 145 9.59 -10.22 4.99
CA ARG A 145 10.14 -11.45 4.40
C ARG A 145 11.67 -11.48 4.37
N GLU A 146 12.30 -10.31 4.45
CA GLU A 146 13.76 -10.15 4.53
C GLU A 146 14.13 -9.49 5.87
N GLU A 147 14.74 -10.24 6.79
CA GLU A 147 15.04 -9.77 8.16
C GLU A 147 15.98 -8.56 8.19
N SER A 148 16.96 -8.53 7.29
CA SER A 148 17.91 -7.41 7.16
C SER A 148 17.22 -6.08 6.84
N ARG A 149 15.96 -6.13 6.37
CA ARG A 149 15.12 -5.00 6.00
C ARG A 149 13.95 -4.79 6.95
N TYR A 150 14.00 -5.31 8.18
CA TYR A 150 12.92 -5.06 9.14
C TYR A 150 12.97 -3.64 9.69
N THR A 151 11.82 -2.96 9.66
CA THR A 151 11.60 -1.67 10.31
C THR A 151 10.36 -1.75 11.19
N ASN A 152 10.15 -0.76 12.06
CA ASN A 152 8.93 -0.69 12.88
C ASN A 152 7.64 -0.69 12.04
N LEU A 153 7.70 -0.19 10.80
CA LEU A 153 6.57 -0.21 9.86
C LEU A 153 6.30 -1.61 9.26
N VAL A 154 7.32 -2.45 9.18
CA VAL A 154 7.22 -3.81 8.62
C VAL A 154 6.73 -4.82 9.66
N LYS A 155 7.02 -4.57 10.95
CA LYS A 155 6.65 -5.46 12.06
C LYS A 155 5.20 -5.32 12.52
N GLY A 156 4.50 -4.25 12.09
CA GLY A 156 3.15 -3.92 12.54
C GLY A 156 3.11 -3.17 13.87
#